data_AF-A0A1Q5RHG0-F1
#
_entry.id   AF-A0A1Q5RHG0-F1
#
_cell.length_a   1.000
_cell.length_b   1.000
_cell.length_c   1.000
_cell.angle_alpha   90.00
_cell.angle_beta   90.00
_cell.angle_gamma   90.00
#
_symmetry.space_group_name_H-M   'P 1'
#
loop_
_entity.id
_entity.type
_entity.pdbx_description
1 polymer ?
#
loop_
_entity_poly.entity_id
_entity_poly.type
_entity_poly.pdbx_seq_one_letter_code
_entity_poly.pdbx_strand_id
1 'polypeptide(L)' 'MTDSEMIDWLQNHEGAGQISDDFGRWAVSFNGAQNVPDDTSIANDICTSFFVEAKDWKPTIREAILAVAREREGQ' A
#
# COMPACT_ATOMS: atom_id res chain seq x y z
N MET A 1 11.41 -5.67 11.54
CA MET A 1 11.63 -5.02 10.25
C MET A 1 12.28 -3.67 10.51
N THR A 2 13.48 -3.46 9.97
CA THR A 2 14.14 -2.16 9.84
C THR A 2 13.49 -1.35 8.72
N ASP A 3 13.85 -0.06 8.59
CA ASP A 3 13.35 0.79 7.49
C ASP A 3 13.77 0.24 6.12
N SER A 4 15.02 -0.21 5.96
CA SER A 4 15.47 -0.87 4.73
C SER A 4 14.65 -2.11 4.42
N GLU A 5 14.44 -2.99 5.40
CA GLU A 5 13.62 -4.19 5.21
C GLU A 5 12.16 -3.86 4.87
N MET A 6 11.59 -2.77 5.39
CA MET A 6 10.24 -2.30 5.05
C MET A 6 10.15 -1.81 3.59
N ILE A 7 11.16 -1.07 3.14
CA ILE A 7 11.24 -0.60 1.75
C ILE A 7 11.47 -1.78 0.81
N ASP A 8 12.38 -2.69 1.14
CA ASP A 8 12.63 -3.91 0.36
C ASP A 8 11.36 -4.77 0.27
N TRP A 9 10.60 -4.87 1.37
CA TRP A 9 9.31 -5.57 1.37
C TRP A 9 8.34 -4.92 0.38
N LEU A 10 8.19 -3.58 0.42
CA LEU A 10 7.31 -2.86 -0.52
C LEU A 10 7.76 -3.00 -1.98
N GLN A 11 9.07 -2.96 -2.26
CA GLN A 11 9.61 -3.10 -3.61
C GLN A 11 9.31 -4.47 -4.23
N ASN A 12 9.18 -5.51 -3.42
CA ASN A 12 8.85 -6.86 -3.86
C ASN A 12 7.33 -7.10 -4.01
N HIS A 13 6.50 -6.09 -3.77
CA HIS A 13 5.04 -6.20 -3.83
C HIS A 13 4.44 -5.15 -4.77
N GLU A 14 3.90 -5.62 -5.89
CA GLU A 14 3.24 -4.76 -6.88
C GLU A 14 1.83 -4.37 -6.43
N GLY A 15 1.37 -3.19 -6.86
CA GLY A 15 -0.01 -2.72 -6.63
C GLY A 15 -0.32 -2.21 -5.22
N ALA A 16 0.69 -2.02 -4.37
CA ALA A 16 0.51 -1.48 -3.02
C ALA A 16 0.24 0.05 -3.03
N GLY A 17 -0.92 0.47 -2.53
CA GLY A 17 -1.21 1.88 -2.23
C GLY A 17 -0.78 2.26 -0.82
N GLN A 18 0.11 3.25 -0.70
CA GLN A 18 0.46 3.88 0.59
C GLN A 18 -0.42 5.12 0.78
N ILE A 19 -1.37 5.04 1.71
CA ILE A 19 -2.48 5.99 1.82
C ILE A 19 -2.34 6.74 3.14
N SER A 20 -2.34 8.07 3.09
CA SER A 20 -2.47 8.93 4.25
C SER A 20 -3.84 9.61 4.21
N ASP A 21 -4.56 9.61 5.33
CA ASP A 21 -5.79 10.39 5.46
C ASP A 21 -5.54 11.80 6.04
N ASP A 22 -6.59 12.61 6.08
CA ASP A 22 -6.55 13.99 6.60
C ASP A 22 -6.35 14.07 8.12
N PHE A 23 -6.40 12.94 8.83
CA PHE A 23 -6.18 12.84 10.27
C PHE A 23 -4.77 12.35 10.61
N GLY A 24 -3.88 12.21 9.61
CA GLY A 24 -2.50 11.78 9.79
C GLY A 24 -2.35 10.28 10.04
N ARG A 25 -3.38 9.49 9.74
CA ARG A 25 -3.33 8.02 9.81
C ARG A 25 -2.87 7.46 8.47
N TRP A 26 -2.26 6.29 8.54
CA TRP A 26 -1.64 5.61 7.41
C TRP A 26 -2.24 4.22 7.21
N ALA A 27 -2.39 3.82 5.96
CA ALA A 27 -2.74 2.46 5.57
C ALA A 27 -1.91 2.02 4.37
N VAL A 28 -1.73 0.71 4.22
CA VAL A 28 -1.22 0.10 2.99
C VAL A 28 -2.30 -0.83 2.47
N SER A 29 -2.79 -0.60 1.25
CA SER A 29 -3.84 -1.42 0.65
C SER A 29 -3.42 -1.97 -0.72
N PHE A 30 -3.78 -3.23 -0.95
CA PHE A 30 -3.65 -3.90 -2.24
C PHE A 30 -4.99 -4.10 -2.94
N ASN A 31 -6.07 -3.70 -2.26
CA ASN A 31 -7.43 -3.88 -2.73
C ASN A 31 -7.94 -2.55 -3.27
N GLY A 32 -8.41 -2.55 -4.50
CA GLY A 32 -8.84 -1.33 -5.16
C GLY A 32 -9.24 -1.55 -6.60
N ALA A 33 -9.41 -0.44 -7.30
CA ALA A 33 -9.61 -0.39 -8.74
C ALA A 33 -8.76 0.75 -9.32
N GLN A 34 -8.24 0.53 -10.52
CA GLN A 34 -7.52 1.53 -11.31
C GLN A 34 -7.93 1.42 -12.77
N ASN A 35 -7.68 2.48 -13.56
CA ASN A 35 -7.81 2.36 -15.02
C ASN A 35 -6.80 1.36 -15.58
N VAL A 36 -7.16 0.71 -16.69
CA VAL A 36 -6.24 -0.14 -17.45
C VAL A 36 -5.25 0.78 -18.17
N PRO A 37 -3.93 0.55 -18.04
CA PRO A 37 -2.94 1.30 -18.82
C PRO A 37 -3.09 1.03 -20.32
N ASP A 38 -2.96 2.07 -21.15
CA ASP A 38 -3.07 1.94 -22.62
C ASP A 38 -1.78 1.38 -23.24
N ASP A 39 -0.62 1.64 -22.61
CA ASP A 39 0.69 1.11 -23.00
C ASP A 39 1.50 0.69 -21.77
N THR A 40 1.74 -0.61 -21.59
CA THR A 40 2.45 -1.13 -20.41
C THR A 40 3.97 -0.95 -20.47
N SER A 41 4.52 -0.42 -21.57
CA SER A 41 5.96 -0.16 -21.72
C SER A 41 6.41 1.20 -21.16
N ILE A 42 5.46 2.08 -20.86
CA ILE A 42 5.72 3.43 -20.33
C ILE A 42 4.85 3.73 -19.10
N ALA A 43 5.23 4.75 -18.33
CA ALA A 43 4.38 5.26 -17.25
C ALA A 43 3.11 5.89 -17.83
N ASN A 44 1.95 5.52 -17.29
CA ASN A 44 0.65 6.07 -17.67
C ASN A 44 0.09 6.88 -16.50
N ASP A 45 -0.75 7.87 -16.79
CA ASP A 45 -1.56 8.50 -15.76
C ASP A 45 -2.59 7.48 -15.24
N ILE A 46 -2.54 7.24 -13.93
CA ILE A 46 -3.43 6.30 -13.26
C ILE A 46 -4.27 7.05 -12.22
N CYS A 47 -5.58 6.77 -12.24
CA CYS A 47 -6.49 7.08 -11.16
C CYS A 47 -6.83 5.79 -10.42
N THR A 48 -6.38 5.69 -9.17
CA THR A 48 -6.61 4.51 -8.33
C THR A 48 -7.51 4.87 -7.16
N SER A 49 -8.51 4.03 -6.92
CA SER A 49 -9.30 4.03 -5.67
C SER A 49 -8.92 2.81 -4.86
N PHE A 50 -8.61 3.01 -3.58
CA PHE A 50 -8.27 1.92 -2.65
C PHE A 50 -9.41 1.69 -1.66
N PHE A 51 -9.64 0.43 -1.32
CA PHE A 51 -10.51 0.04 -0.21
C PHE A 51 -9.66 -0.13 1.04
N VAL A 52 -10.03 0.56 2.12
CA VAL A 52 -9.33 0.53 3.41
C VAL A 52 -10.39 0.39 4.51
N GLU A 53 -10.28 -0.62 5.35
CA GLU A 53 -11.18 -0.80 6.50
C GLU A 53 -10.71 0.03 7.70
N ALA A 54 -11.62 0.32 8.62
CA ALA A 54 -11.30 1.10 9.83
C ALA A 54 -10.13 0.52 10.65
N LYS A 55 -9.97 -0.82 10.64
CA LYS A 55 -8.91 -1.53 11.37
C LYS A 55 -7.52 -1.37 10.76
N ASP A 56 -7.44 -1.01 9.48
CA ASP A 56 -6.18 -0.98 8.71
C ASP A 56 -5.41 0.31 8.95
N TRP A 57 -6.10 1.38 9.36
CA TRP A 57 -5.50 2.66 9.69
C TRP A 57 -4.59 2.58 10.92
N LYS A 58 -3.34 2.98 10.75
CA LYS A 58 -2.31 3.03 11.80
C LYS A 58 -1.81 4.46 12.03
N PRO A 59 -1.33 4.78 13.24
CA PRO A 59 -0.76 6.09 13.54
C PRO A 59 0.45 6.48 12.67
N THR A 60 1.23 5.50 12.20
CA THR A 60 2.44 5.77 11.39
C THR A 60 2.54 4.87 10.16
N ILE A 61 3.25 5.33 9.14
CA ILE A 61 3.54 4.54 7.94
C ILE A 61 4.28 3.23 8.25
N ARG A 62 5.20 3.24 9.23
CA ARG A 62 5.94 2.04 9.65
C ARG A 62 4.99 0.99 10.23
N GLU A 63 4.06 1.40 11.08
CA GLU A 63 3.05 0.49 11.64
C GLU A 63 2.11 -0.05 10.57
N ALA A 64 1.74 0.77 9.57
CA ALA A 64 0.91 0.34 8.45
C ALA A 64 1.60 -0.75 7.60
N ILE A 65 2.88 -0.55 7.25
CA ILE A 65 3.69 -1.54 6.53
C ILE A 65 3.84 -2.83 7.35
N LEU A 66 4.19 -2.71 8.63
CA LEU A 66 4.34 -3.87 9.52
C LEU A 66 3.04 -4.67 9.66
N ALA A 67 1.89 -4.00 9.74
CA ALA A 67 0.60 -4.66 9.85
C ALA A 67 0.31 -5.51 8.61
N VAL A 68 0.44 -4.91 7.42
CA VAL A 68 0.12 -5.61 6.17
C VAL A 68 1.13 -6.73 5.84
N ALA A 69 2.41 -6.53 6.16
CA ALA A 69 3.46 -7.54 5.97
C ALA A 69 3.17 -8.80 6.80
N ARG A 70 2.80 -8.63 8.07
CA ARG A 70 2.44 -9.75 8.95
C ARG A 70 1.19 -10.49 8.49
N GLU A 71 0.19 -9.76 8.00
CA GLU A 71 -1.04 -10.37 7.49
C GLU A 71 -0.79 -11.22 6.24
N ARG A 72 0.10 -10.78 5.34
CA ARG A 72 0.44 -11.50 4.10
C ARG A 72 1.41 -12.66 4.30
N GLU A 73 2.31 -12.59 5.27
CA GLU A 73 3.22 -13.69 5.62
C GLU A 73 2.55 -14.77 6.48
N GLY A 74 1.41 -14.46 7.11
CA GLY A 74 0.60 -15.40 7.88
C GLY A 74 -0.49 -16.13 7.08
N GLN A 75 -0.60 -15.85 5.77
CA GLN A 75 -1.51 -16.49 4.82
C GLN A 75 -0.77 -17.52 3.97
#